data_AF-A0AAE3I3U8-F1
#
_entry.id   AF-A0AAE3I3U8-F1
#
_cell.length_a   1.000
_cell.length_b   1.000
_cell.length_c   1.000
_cell.angle_alpha   90.00
_cell.angle_beta   90.00
_cell.angle_gamma   90.00
#
_symmetry.space_group_name_H-M   'P 1'
#
loop_
_entity.id
_entity.type
_entity.pdbx_description
1 polymer ?
#
loop_
_entity_poly.entity_id
_entity_poly.type
_entity_poly.pdbx_seq_one_letter_code
_entity_poly.pdbx_strand_id
1 'polypeptide(L)'
;MPFLGIGFHVIVALFFAVHVVRNNQNMYWLFILFAFPLLGSVVYFFAIYLPEMRHSRGARVASRAVTQLIDPNRAVREARNDFDRAPTVQHRLRLGEALLEAGNAKEAREHFEQAATGPFAGDPAVLLGLARAQFATGDAALAKGTLDKLFEAHRVTRQQPEPTLLYARALAATNAPNTREAFEQALTCANDAAARCLFGEWLLAQNNDADKQRAQALFEEILRDAKHWTRYAKDHNREWLQRAAAAQSSSR
;
A
#
# COMPACT_ATOMS: atom_id res chain seq x y z
N MET A 1 -34.47 10.76 38.93
CA MET A 1 -35.26 11.25 37.79
C MET A 1 -35.10 10.27 36.61
N PRO A 2 -35.99 9.28 36.47
CA PRO A 2 -35.83 8.10 35.60
C PRO A 2 -36.23 8.33 34.12
N PHE A 3 -36.20 9.57 33.63
CA PHE A 3 -36.75 9.94 32.31
C PHE A 3 -35.69 10.04 31.19
N LEU A 4 -34.40 10.03 31.51
CA LEU A 4 -33.32 10.20 30.52
C LEU A 4 -33.03 8.94 29.68
N GLY A 5 -33.25 7.74 30.23
CA GLY A 5 -33.14 6.48 29.47
C GLY A 5 -34.28 6.27 28.48
N ILE A 6 -35.40 6.98 28.68
CA ILE A 6 -36.62 6.79 27.88
C ILE A 6 -36.54 7.55 26.54
N GLY A 7 -35.92 8.73 26.51
CA GLY A 7 -35.77 9.50 25.27
C GLY A 7 -34.77 8.89 24.28
N PHE A 8 -33.67 8.29 24.78
CA PHE A 8 -32.60 7.78 23.92
C PHE A 8 -33.04 6.62 23.03
N HIS A 9 -33.79 5.66 23.59
CA HIS A 9 -34.25 4.51 22.81
C HIS A 9 -35.32 4.89 21.78
N VAL A 10 -36.11 5.94 22.03
CA VAL A 10 -37.07 6.46 21.05
C VAL A 10 -36.35 7.10 19.86
N ILE A 11 -35.28 7.85 20.09
CA ILE A 11 -34.45 8.45 19.02
C ILE A 11 -33.79 7.36 18.17
N VAL A 12 -33.26 6.31 18.82
CA VAL A 12 -32.65 5.16 18.14
C VAL A 12 -33.68 4.40 17.31
N ALA A 13 -34.87 4.14 17.87
CA ALA A 13 -35.97 3.49 17.15
C ALA A 13 -36.46 4.35 15.97
N LEU A 14 -36.55 5.67 16.13
CA LEU A 14 -36.92 6.58 15.03
C LEU A 14 -35.90 6.56 13.89
N PHE A 15 -34.61 6.54 14.22
CA PHE A 15 -33.53 6.44 13.22
C PHE A 15 -33.66 5.15 12.39
N PHE A 16 -33.87 4.01 13.04
CA PHE A 16 -34.04 2.73 12.34
C PHE A 16 -35.37 2.64 11.59
N ALA A 17 -36.45 3.25 12.09
CA ALA A 17 -37.73 3.32 11.38
C ALA A 17 -37.60 4.10 10.07
N VAL A 18 -36.92 5.24 10.09
CA VAL A 18 -36.63 6.04 8.88
C VAL A 18 -35.77 5.23 7.89
N HIS A 19 -34.81 4.45 8.39
CA HIS A 19 -33.98 3.58 7.55
C HIS A 19 -34.78 2.48 6.85
N VAL A 20 -35.72 1.81 7.56
CA VAL A 20 -36.60 0.78 6.99
C VAL A 20 -37.43 1.33 5.84
N VAL A 21 -38.06 2.50 6.03
CA VAL A 21 -38.90 3.15 5.00
C VAL A 21 -38.06 3.55 3.79
N ARG A 22 -36.85 4.07 4.01
CA ARG A 22 -35.98 4.54 2.93
C ARG A 22 -35.35 3.41 2.12
N ASN A 23 -35.08 2.25 2.74
CA ASN A 23 -34.49 1.08 2.08
C ASN A 23 -35.54 0.06 1.60
N ASN A 24 -36.84 0.42 1.64
CA ASN A 24 -37.97 -0.43 1.23
C ASN A 24 -37.96 -1.84 1.88
N GLN A 25 -37.47 -1.92 3.11
CA GLN A 25 -37.38 -3.17 3.87
C GLN A 25 -38.78 -3.58 4.35
N ASN A 26 -38.96 -4.88 4.60
CA ASN A 26 -40.27 -5.46 4.92
C ASN A 26 -40.96 -4.71 6.09
N MET A 27 -42.15 -4.13 5.84
CA MET A 27 -42.89 -3.27 6.77
C MET A 27 -43.20 -3.93 8.12
N TYR A 28 -43.15 -5.27 8.18
CA TYR A 28 -43.22 -6.04 9.42
C TYR A 28 -42.19 -5.59 10.48
N TRP A 29 -41.03 -5.06 10.07
CA TRP A 29 -40.01 -4.55 10.98
C TRP A 29 -40.39 -3.26 11.71
N LEU A 30 -41.20 -2.40 11.10
CA LEU A 30 -41.71 -1.20 11.76
C LEU A 30 -42.60 -1.56 12.94
N PHE A 31 -43.40 -2.62 12.80
CA PHE A 31 -44.25 -3.12 13.87
C PHE A 31 -43.42 -3.64 15.06
N ILE A 32 -42.37 -4.43 14.80
CA ILE A 32 -41.45 -4.93 15.84
C ILE A 32 -40.72 -3.79 16.55
N LEU A 33 -40.26 -2.80 15.79
CA LEU A 33 -39.51 -1.66 16.31
C LEU A 33 -40.39 -0.72 17.15
N PHE A 34 -41.69 -0.66 16.88
CA PHE A 34 -42.64 0.13 17.66
C PHE A 34 -43.14 -0.61 18.91
N ALA A 35 -43.38 -1.93 18.80
CA ALA A 35 -43.84 -2.76 19.92
C ALA A 35 -42.74 -3.00 20.97
N PHE A 36 -41.49 -3.15 20.53
CA PHE A 36 -40.34 -3.39 21.40
C PHE A 36 -39.13 -2.55 20.95
N PRO A 37 -39.11 -1.23 21.22
CA PRO A 37 -38.13 -0.32 20.62
C PRO A 37 -36.68 -0.60 21.00
N LEU A 38 -36.41 -1.08 22.22
CA LEU A 38 -35.05 -1.42 22.63
C LEU A 38 -34.58 -2.75 21.99
N LEU A 39 -35.36 -3.82 22.15
CA LEU A 39 -35.01 -5.14 21.65
C LEU A 39 -35.05 -5.19 20.12
N GLY A 40 -36.07 -4.57 19.50
CA GLY A 40 -36.24 -4.46 18.05
C GLY A 40 -35.09 -3.72 17.38
N SER A 41 -34.57 -2.65 17.99
CA SER A 41 -33.41 -1.91 17.47
C SER A 41 -32.13 -2.77 17.50
N VAL A 42 -31.91 -3.54 18.57
CA VAL A 42 -30.75 -4.44 18.69
C VAL A 42 -30.84 -5.56 17.66
N VAL A 43 -31.98 -6.23 17.55
CA VAL A 43 -32.15 -7.33 16.59
C VAL A 43 -32.06 -6.81 15.16
N TYR A 44 -32.67 -5.66 14.84
CA TYR A 44 -32.57 -5.04 13.50
C TYR A 44 -31.13 -4.67 13.15
N PHE A 45 -30.38 -4.13 14.10
CA PHE A 45 -28.96 -3.80 13.92
C PHE A 45 -28.15 -5.05 13.53
N PHE A 46 -28.29 -6.16 14.27
CA PHE A 46 -27.51 -7.36 13.99
C PHE A 46 -28.01 -8.17 12.79
N ALA A 47 -29.32 -8.23 12.56
CA ALA A 47 -29.92 -9.09 11.54
C ALA A 47 -29.95 -8.45 10.14
N ILE A 48 -30.04 -7.12 10.04
CA ILE A 48 -30.26 -6.42 8.76
C ILE A 48 -29.20 -5.35 8.52
N TYR A 49 -29.03 -4.42 9.46
CA TYR A 49 -28.14 -3.27 9.24
C TYR A 49 -26.66 -3.67 9.14
N LEU A 50 -26.19 -4.54 10.05
CA LEU A 50 -24.81 -5.05 10.07
C LEU A 50 -24.44 -5.87 8.82
N PRO A 51 -25.26 -6.84 8.35
CA PRO A 51 -24.95 -7.55 7.11
C PRO A 51 -25.05 -6.66 5.87
N GLU A 52 -25.98 -5.70 5.80
CA GLU A 52 -26.07 -4.76 4.66
C GLU A 52 -24.84 -3.84 4.59
N MET A 53 -24.33 -3.38 5.74
CA MET A 53 -23.03 -2.70 5.82
C MET A 53 -21.88 -3.58 5.32
N ARG A 54 -21.83 -4.86 5.73
CA ARG A 54 -20.80 -5.84 5.31
C ARG A 54 -20.83 -6.15 3.80
N HIS A 55 -21.97 -6.01 3.13
CA HIS A 55 -22.11 -6.25 1.68
C HIS A 55 -21.79 -5.01 0.82
N SER A 56 -21.61 -3.83 1.42
CA SER A 56 -21.18 -2.63 0.70
C SER A 56 -19.75 -2.78 0.14
N ARG A 57 -19.47 -2.20 -1.04
CA ARG A 57 -18.12 -2.19 -1.65
C ARG A 57 -17.05 -1.60 -0.70
N GLY A 58 -17.43 -0.65 0.15
CA GLY A 58 -16.53 -0.03 1.15
C GLY A 58 -16.13 -0.96 2.29
N ALA A 59 -17.06 -1.81 2.78
CA ALA A 59 -16.75 -2.77 3.84
C ALA A 59 -15.85 -3.91 3.38
N ARG A 60 -15.86 -4.29 2.09
CA ARG A 60 -14.91 -5.28 1.54
C ARG A 60 -13.49 -4.75 1.44
N VAL A 61 -13.30 -3.46 1.15
CA VAL A 61 -11.98 -2.82 1.13
C VAL A 61 -11.49 -2.60 2.56
N ALA A 62 -12.36 -2.13 3.45
CA ALA A 62 -12.05 -1.97 4.86
C ALA A 62 -11.76 -3.31 5.56
N SER A 63 -12.50 -4.38 5.25
CA SER A 63 -12.25 -5.71 5.81
C SER A 63 -10.96 -6.32 5.31
N ARG A 64 -10.56 -6.08 4.04
CA ARG A 64 -9.24 -6.49 3.53
C ARG A 64 -8.11 -5.77 4.25
N ALA A 65 -8.22 -4.46 4.44
CA ALA A 65 -7.24 -3.67 5.19
C ALA A 65 -7.16 -4.10 6.66
N VAL A 66 -8.31 -4.35 7.30
CA VAL A 66 -8.39 -4.86 8.68
C VAL A 66 -7.88 -6.30 8.78
N THR A 67 -8.14 -7.16 7.79
CA THR A 67 -7.62 -8.54 7.77
C THR A 67 -6.11 -8.58 7.53
N GLN A 68 -5.55 -7.68 6.71
CA GLN A 68 -4.10 -7.51 6.56
C GLN A 68 -3.44 -6.98 7.84
N LEU A 69 -4.15 -6.17 8.62
CA LEU A 69 -3.71 -5.74 9.96
C LEU A 69 -3.83 -6.84 11.02
N ILE A 70 -4.82 -7.74 10.92
CA ILE A 70 -5.06 -8.82 11.90
C ILE A 70 -4.24 -10.08 11.60
N ASP A 71 -3.97 -10.37 10.33
CA ASP A 71 -3.21 -11.55 9.90
C ASP A 71 -2.39 -11.26 8.62
N PRO A 72 -1.26 -10.54 8.75
CA PRO A 72 -0.37 -10.24 7.63
C PRO A 72 0.18 -11.51 6.97
N ASN A 73 0.20 -12.63 7.68
CA ASN A 73 0.70 -13.91 7.18
C ASN A 73 -0.34 -14.74 6.42
N ARG A 74 -1.62 -14.33 6.38
CA ARG A 74 -2.64 -15.08 5.64
C ARG A 74 -2.29 -15.22 4.17
N ALA A 75 -1.85 -14.13 3.53
CA ALA A 75 -1.45 -14.15 2.13
C ALA A 75 -0.27 -15.10 1.89
N VAL A 76 0.71 -15.11 2.80
CA VAL A 76 1.85 -16.03 2.76
C VAL A 76 1.38 -17.48 2.91
N ARG A 77 0.49 -17.78 3.85
CA ARG A 77 -0.03 -19.14 4.05
C ARG A 77 -0.81 -19.65 2.85
N GLU A 78 -1.70 -18.82 2.27
CA GLU A 78 -2.45 -19.17 1.07
C GLU A 78 -1.51 -19.42 -0.11
N ALA A 79 -0.54 -18.53 -0.35
CA ALA A 79 0.43 -18.69 -1.44
C ALA A 79 1.36 -19.90 -1.22
N ARG A 80 1.72 -20.21 0.03
CA ARG A 80 2.51 -21.39 0.39
C ARG A 80 1.74 -22.67 0.06
N ASN A 81 0.50 -22.75 0.50
CA ASN A 81 -0.35 -23.91 0.24
C ASN A 81 -0.55 -24.13 -1.28
N ASP A 82 -0.75 -23.05 -2.04
CA ASP A 82 -0.86 -23.12 -3.51
C ASP A 82 0.44 -23.67 -4.13
N PHE A 83 1.60 -23.19 -3.68
CA PHE A 83 2.91 -23.64 -4.14
C PHE A 83 3.20 -25.11 -3.77
N ASP A 84 2.89 -25.52 -2.54
CA ASP A 84 3.09 -26.89 -2.07
C ASP A 84 2.19 -27.88 -2.82
N ARG A 85 0.99 -27.44 -3.20
CA ARG A 85 0.08 -28.22 -4.03
C ARG A 85 0.56 -28.33 -5.48
N ALA A 86 1.09 -27.25 -6.04
CA ALA A 86 1.56 -27.19 -7.40
C ALA A 86 2.78 -26.24 -7.52
N PRO A 87 4.03 -26.76 -7.63
CA PRO A 87 5.22 -25.93 -7.63
C PRO A 87 5.50 -25.33 -9.02
N THR A 88 4.58 -24.52 -9.53
CA THR A 88 4.75 -23.78 -10.79
C THR A 88 5.50 -22.47 -10.56
N VAL A 89 6.08 -21.89 -11.62
CA VAL A 89 6.75 -20.58 -11.54
C VAL A 89 5.78 -19.48 -11.09
N GLN A 90 4.54 -19.50 -11.56
CA GLN A 90 3.54 -18.52 -11.14
C GLN A 90 3.22 -18.61 -9.63
N HIS A 91 3.07 -19.83 -9.08
CA HIS A 91 2.86 -20.00 -7.64
C HIS A 91 4.08 -19.57 -6.83
N ARG A 92 5.29 -19.85 -7.34
CA ARG A 92 6.55 -19.40 -6.75
C ARG A 92 6.67 -17.87 -6.68
N LEU A 93 6.33 -17.18 -7.77
CA LEU A 93 6.34 -15.72 -7.82
C LEU A 93 5.33 -15.12 -6.84
N ARG A 94 4.10 -15.64 -6.83
CA ARG A 94 3.06 -15.19 -5.91
C ARG A 94 3.44 -15.38 -4.44
N LEU A 95 4.11 -16.49 -4.13
CA LEU A 95 4.64 -16.75 -2.80
C LEU A 95 5.78 -15.79 -2.46
N GLY A 96 6.72 -15.56 -3.37
CA GLY A 96 7.80 -14.58 -3.21
C GLY A 96 7.27 -13.16 -2.95
N GLU A 97 6.25 -12.73 -3.70
CA GLU A 97 5.59 -11.45 -3.51
C GLU A 97 4.93 -11.36 -2.12
N ALA A 98 4.16 -12.38 -1.73
CA ALA A 98 3.53 -12.41 -0.41
C ALA A 98 4.57 -12.36 0.73
N LEU A 99 5.71 -13.03 0.57
CA LEU A 99 6.82 -13.01 1.52
C LEU A 99 7.49 -11.63 1.60
N LEU A 100 7.66 -10.93 0.47
CA LEU A 100 8.19 -9.55 0.46
C LEU A 100 7.27 -8.59 1.21
N GLU A 101 5.96 -8.66 0.94
CA GLU A 101 4.97 -7.80 1.61
C GLU A 101 4.87 -8.12 3.12
N ALA A 102 5.11 -9.38 3.52
CA ALA A 102 5.20 -9.78 4.92
C ALA A 102 6.55 -9.43 5.59
N GLY A 103 7.50 -8.84 4.84
CA GLY A 103 8.83 -8.45 5.33
C GLY A 103 9.84 -9.60 5.41
N ASN A 104 9.50 -10.81 4.95
CA ASN A 104 10.42 -11.96 4.89
C ASN A 104 11.21 -11.96 3.56
N ALA A 105 12.03 -10.93 3.37
CA ALA A 105 12.77 -10.73 2.12
C ALA A 105 13.80 -11.83 1.83
N LYS A 106 14.35 -12.48 2.87
CA LYS A 106 15.35 -13.55 2.70
C LYS A 106 14.74 -14.77 2.01
N GLU A 107 13.63 -15.26 2.53
CA GLU A 107 12.94 -16.41 1.92
C GLU A 107 12.35 -16.05 0.55
N ALA A 108 11.81 -14.83 0.40
CA ALA A 108 11.32 -14.36 -0.90
C ALA A 108 12.42 -14.42 -1.96
N ARG A 109 13.64 -13.98 -1.62
CA ARG A 109 14.78 -14.00 -2.52
C ARG A 109 15.10 -15.40 -3.01
N GLU A 110 15.12 -16.41 -2.14
CA GLU A 110 15.37 -17.80 -2.53
C GLU A 110 14.34 -18.29 -3.57
N HIS A 111 13.07 -17.94 -3.38
CA HIS A 111 12.03 -18.27 -4.35
C HIS A 111 12.24 -17.55 -5.69
N PHE A 112 12.60 -16.27 -5.69
CA PHE A 112 12.87 -15.53 -6.92
C PHE A 112 14.15 -15.98 -7.64
N GLU A 113 15.23 -16.32 -6.91
CA GLU A 113 16.46 -16.86 -7.50
C GLU A 113 16.22 -18.20 -8.20
N GLN A 114 15.42 -19.07 -7.58
CA GLN A 114 14.98 -20.31 -8.22
C GLN A 114 14.08 -20.05 -9.44
N ALA A 115 13.20 -19.05 -9.40
CA ALA A 115 12.38 -18.66 -10.55
C ALA A 115 13.22 -18.04 -11.68
N ALA A 116 14.31 -17.35 -11.33
CA ALA A 116 15.27 -16.76 -12.27
C ALA A 116 16.23 -17.79 -12.89
N THR A 117 16.03 -19.08 -12.59
CA THR A 117 16.76 -20.18 -13.21
C THR A 117 15.88 -20.87 -14.24
N GLY A 118 16.42 -21.16 -15.42
CA GLY A 118 15.72 -21.91 -16.46
C GLY A 118 14.93 -21.04 -17.46
N PRO A 119 13.83 -21.52 -18.04
CA PRO A 119 13.16 -20.87 -19.17
C PRO A 119 12.59 -19.47 -18.88
N PHE A 120 12.29 -19.17 -17.62
CA PHE A 120 11.67 -17.90 -17.19
C PHE A 120 12.69 -16.88 -16.65
N ALA A 121 13.98 -17.14 -16.78
CA ALA A 121 15.05 -16.27 -16.27
C ALA A 121 14.98 -14.82 -16.82
N GLY A 122 14.43 -14.66 -18.03
CA GLY A 122 14.26 -13.36 -18.69
C GLY A 122 12.88 -12.72 -18.51
N ASP A 123 11.98 -13.33 -17.72
CA ASP A 123 10.64 -12.78 -17.50
C ASP A 123 10.72 -11.49 -16.66
N PRO A 124 10.05 -10.39 -17.09
CA PRO A 124 10.03 -9.13 -16.34
C PRO A 124 9.60 -9.28 -14.87
N ALA A 125 8.59 -10.12 -14.60
CA ALA A 125 8.05 -10.30 -13.26
C ALA A 125 9.06 -11.00 -12.34
N VAL A 126 9.76 -12.00 -12.87
CA VAL A 126 10.82 -12.73 -12.17
C VAL A 126 11.97 -11.78 -11.81
N LEU A 127 12.48 -11.03 -12.79
CA LEU A 127 13.61 -10.13 -12.59
C LEU A 127 13.26 -8.96 -11.66
N LEU A 128 12.07 -8.37 -11.78
CA LEU A 128 11.63 -7.31 -10.89
C LEU A 128 11.45 -7.82 -9.45
N GLY A 129 10.80 -8.98 -9.26
CA GLY A 129 10.64 -9.61 -7.95
C GLY A 129 11.99 -9.93 -7.29
N LEU A 130 12.93 -10.48 -8.07
CA LEU A 130 14.30 -10.76 -7.62
C LEU A 130 15.03 -9.48 -7.21
N ALA A 131 14.97 -8.42 -8.02
CA ALA A 131 15.59 -7.14 -7.68
C ALA A 131 15.02 -6.51 -6.40
N ARG A 132 13.69 -6.59 -6.21
CA ARG A 132 13.04 -6.14 -4.97
C ARG A 132 13.56 -6.92 -3.76
N ALA A 133 13.67 -8.24 -3.87
CA ALA A 133 14.15 -9.09 -2.78
C ALA A 133 15.65 -8.87 -2.46
N GLN A 134 16.48 -8.72 -3.48
CA GLN A 134 17.90 -8.38 -3.32
C GLN A 134 18.09 -7.04 -2.63
N PHE A 135 17.33 -6.01 -3.05
CA PHE A 135 17.40 -4.69 -2.42
C PHE A 135 16.92 -4.75 -0.96
N ALA A 136 15.81 -5.45 -0.69
CA ALA A 136 15.27 -5.60 0.67
C ALA A 136 16.18 -6.43 1.61
N THR A 137 17.03 -7.30 1.06
CA THR A 137 18.05 -8.04 1.83
C THR A 137 19.36 -7.28 2.03
N GLY A 138 19.48 -6.07 1.47
CA GLY A 138 20.66 -5.19 1.59
C GLY A 138 21.66 -5.31 0.45
N ASP A 139 21.44 -6.21 -0.51
CA ASP A 139 22.35 -6.44 -1.64
C ASP A 139 22.04 -5.53 -2.83
N ALA A 140 22.20 -4.22 -2.63
CA ALA A 140 21.90 -3.21 -3.65
C ALA A 140 22.69 -3.39 -4.95
N ALA A 141 23.93 -3.89 -4.88
CA ALA A 141 24.76 -4.16 -6.06
C ALA A 141 24.17 -5.29 -6.93
N LEU A 142 23.64 -6.35 -6.31
CA LEU A 142 22.95 -7.42 -7.03
C LEU A 142 21.63 -6.93 -7.62
N ALA A 143 20.86 -6.16 -6.84
CA ALA A 143 19.60 -5.57 -7.31
C ALA A 143 19.81 -4.70 -8.55
N LYS A 144 20.85 -3.86 -8.55
CA LYS A 144 21.27 -3.07 -9.70
C LYS A 144 21.54 -3.98 -10.92
N GLY A 145 22.38 -4.99 -10.77
CA GLY A 145 22.72 -5.91 -11.87
C GLY A 145 21.50 -6.66 -12.43
N THR A 146 20.55 -7.04 -11.58
CA THR A 146 19.29 -7.66 -12.00
C THR A 146 18.40 -6.67 -12.77
N LEU A 147 18.34 -5.41 -12.33
CA LEU A 147 17.58 -4.35 -13.02
C LEU A 147 18.22 -3.93 -14.34
N ASP A 148 19.55 -3.90 -14.43
CA ASP A 148 20.25 -3.68 -15.70
C ASP A 148 19.83 -4.75 -16.72
N LYS A 149 19.83 -6.04 -16.34
CA LYS A 149 19.32 -7.14 -17.19
C LYS A 149 17.85 -6.96 -17.55
N LEU A 150 17.00 -6.54 -16.61
CA LEU A 150 15.58 -6.27 -16.85
C LEU A 150 15.39 -5.19 -17.91
N PHE A 151 16.12 -4.08 -17.81
CA PHE A 151 16.01 -2.96 -18.75
C PHE A 151 16.63 -3.26 -20.12
N GLU A 152 17.65 -4.10 -20.18
CA GLU A 152 18.22 -4.60 -21.43
C GLU A 152 17.21 -5.49 -22.18
N ALA A 153 16.59 -6.44 -21.49
CA ALA A 153 15.63 -7.36 -22.08
C ALA A 153 14.28 -6.69 -22.39
N HIS A 154 13.82 -5.78 -21.53
CA HIS A 154 12.48 -5.19 -21.58
C HIS A 154 12.53 -3.67 -21.40
N ARG A 155 12.99 -2.94 -22.42
CA ARG A 155 13.20 -1.48 -22.35
C ARG A 155 11.98 -0.67 -21.87
N VAL A 156 10.76 -1.16 -22.12
CA VAL A 156 9.50 -0.53 -21.66
C VAL A 156 9.42 -0.46 -20.13
N THR A 157 10.03 -1.41 -19.41
CA THR A 157 10.03 -1.41 -17.94
C THR A 157 10.80 -0.23 -17.35
N ARG A 158 11.72 0.37 -18.11
CA ARG A 158 12.45 1.60 -17.72
C ARG A 158 11.58 2.86 -17.70
N GLN A 159 10.36 2.76 -18.23
CA GLN A 159 9.37 3.84 -18.18
C GLN A 159 8.36 3.63 -17.05
N GLN A 160 8.45 2.51 -16.32
CA GLN A 160 7.53 2.20 -15.23
C GLN A 160 8.02 2.84 -13.91
N PRO A 161 7.12 3.39 -13.08
CA PRO A 161 7.46 4.04 -11.82
C PRO A 161 8.32 3.19 -10.88
N GLU A 162 7.88 1.95 -10.58
CA GLU A 162 8.49 1.10 -9.56
C GLU A 162 9.89 0.60 -9.94
N PRO A 163 10.13 -0.02 -11.12
CA PRO A 163 11.45 -0.48 -11.50
C PRO A 163 12.49 0.66 -11.58
N THR A 164 12.09 1.81 -12.14
CA THR A 164 12.99 2.97 -12.30
C THR A 164 13.35 3.58 -10.95
N LEU A 165 12.40 3.69 -10.02
CA LEU A 165 12.69 4.16 -8.67
C LEU A 165 13.56 3.17 -7.90
N LEU A 166 13.29 1.86 -8.02
CA LEU A 166 14.12 0.84 -7.38
C LEU A 166 15.56 0.88 -7.91
N TYR A 167 15.74 1.10 -9.20
CA TYR A 167 17.05 1.25 -9.82
C TYR A 167 17.80 2.47 -9.27
N ALA A 168 17.15 3.63 -9.20
CA ALA A 168 17.75 4.84 -8.63
C ALA A 168 18.20 4.62 -7.17
N ARG A 169 17.38 3.93 -6.37
CA ARG A 169 17.74 3.56 -4.98
C ARG A 169 18.92 2.60 -4.92
N ALA A 170 18.98 1.61 -5.80
CA ALA A 170 20.10 0.67 -5.86
C ALA A 170 21.40 1.39 -6.25
N LEU A 171 21.35 2.31 -7.21
CA LEU A 171 22.49 3.15 -7.58
C LEU A 171 22.95 4.04 -6.41
N ALA A 172 22.01 4.68 -5.72
CA ALA A 172 22.28 5.50 -4.55
C ALA A 172 22.99 4.71 -3.43
N ALA A 173 22.50 3.51 -3.11
CA ALA A 173 23.10 2.65 -2.09
C ALA A 173 24.52 2.15 -2.46
N THR A 174 24.85 2.12 -3.76
CA THR A 174 26.18 1.75 -4.26
C THR A 174 27.09 2.95 -4.57
N ASN A 175 26.63 4.18 -4.32
CA ASN A 175 27.33 5.43 -4.69
C ASN A 175 27.74 5.48 -6.17
N ALA A 176 26.88 4.97 -7.06
CA ALA A 176 27.17 4.99 -8.49
C ALA A 176 27.04 6.42 -9.08
N PRO A 177 27.87 6.80 -10.07
CA PRO A 177 27.93 8.17 -10.59
C PRO A 177 26.64 8.60 -11.32
N ASN A 178 25.90 7.67 -11.92
CA ASN A 178 24.66 7.91 -12.66
C ASN A 178 23.40 7.96 -11.77
N THR A 179 23.55 8.02 -10.44
CA THR A 179 22.43 8.03 -9.50
C THR A 179 21.48 9.20 -9.73
N ARG A 180 22.02 10.39 -10.03
CA ARG A 180 21.23 11.61 -10.25
C ARG A 180 20.28 11.47 -11.43
N GLU A 181 20.81 11.06 -12.57
CA GLU A 181 20.04 10.85 -13.81
C GLU A 181 18.95 9.80 -13.61
N ALA A 182 19.25 8.73 -12.86
CA ALA A 182 18.28 7.69 -12.56
C ALA A 182 17.11 8.20 -11.70
N PHE A 183 17.36 9.06 -10.71
CA PHE A 183 16.29 9.70 -9.94
C PHE A 183 15.48 10.69 -10.77
N GLU A 184 16.12 11.47 -11.64
CA GLU A 184 15.41 12.38 -12.56
C GLU A 184 14.52 11.61 -13.55
N GLN A 185 14.99 10.45 -14.01
CA GLN A 185 14.17 9.53 -14.80
C GLN A 185 13.00 8.99 -13.96
N ALA A 186 13.24 8.58 -12.71
CA ALA A 186 12.19 8.10 -11.81
C ALA A 186 11.11 9.16 -11.55
N LEU A 187 11.48 10.44 -11.41
CA LEU A 187 10.55 11.55 -11.27
C LEU A 187 9.72 11.81 -12.53
N THR A 188 10.27 11.50 -13.70
CA THR A 188 9.55 11.63 -14.97
C THR A 188 8.50 10.54 -15.11
N CYS A 189 8.83 9.32 -14.66
CA CYS A 189 7.93 8.16 -14.72
C CYS A 189 6.87 8.16 -13.60
N ALA A 190 7.25 8.60 -12.41
CA ALA A 190 6.43 8.54 -11.19
C ALA A 190 6.11 9.95 -10.70
N ASN A 191 4.81 10.29 -10.61
CA ASN A 191 4.37 11.50 -9.92
C ASN A 191 4.24 11.31 -8.40
N ASP A 192 4.91 10.29 -7.85
CA ASP A 192 4.74 9.86 -6.46
C ASP A 192 5.58 10.69 -5.48
N ALA A 193 5.04 10.89 -4.27
CA ALA A 193 5.74 11.56 -3.19
C ALA A 193 7.02 10.82 -2.77
N ALA A 194 7.02 9.48 -2.90
CA ALA A 194 8.16 8.62 -2.58
C ALA A 194 9.41 8.98 -3.43
N ALA A 195 9.24 9.12 -4.74
CA ALA A 195 10.35 9.41 -5.66
C ALA A 195 10.99 10.78 -5.35
N ARG A 196 10.16 11.81 -5.14
CA ARG A 196 10.61 13.16 -4.75
C ARG A 196 11.33 13.15 -3.40
N CYS A 197 10.78 12.45 -2.41
CA CYS A 197 11.35 12.40 -1.06
C CYS A 197 12.72 11.71 -1.07
N LEU A 198 12.81 10.53 -1.69
CA LEU A 198 14.05 9.76 -1.77
C LEU A 198 15.13 10.50 -2.57
N PHE A 199 14.75 11.18 -3.66
CA PHE A 199 15.71 11.99 -4.40
C PHE A 199 16.20 13.19 -3.59
N GLY A 200 15.30 13.89 -2.90
CA GLY A 200 15.67 15.01 -2.01
C GLY A 200 16.63 14.58 -0.91
N GLU A 201 16.40 13.43 -0.27
CA GLU A 201 17.30 12.89 0.75
C GLU A 201 18.68 12.52 0.19
N TRP A 202 18.71 11.90 -1.00
CA TRP A 202 19.97 11.62 -1.68
C TRP A 202 20.74 12.92 -1.99
N LEU A 203 20.06 13.95 -2.49
CA LEU A 203 20.68 15.26 -2.76
C LEU A 203 21.25 15.92 -1.50
N LEU A 204 20.57 15.80 -0.35
CA LEU A 204 21.09 16.29 0.93
C LEU A 204 22.39 15.59 1.33
N ALA A 205 22.53 14.29 1.02
CA ALA A 205 23.74 13.52 1.32
C ALA A 205 24.97 13.94 0.48
N GLN A 206 24.76 14.53 -0.70
CA GLN A 206 25.86 14.99 -1.58
C GLN A 206 26.55 16.26 -1.06
N ASN A 207 25.98 16.93 -0.04
CA ASN A 207 26.54 18.10 0.67
C ASN A 207 26.93 19.31 -0.22
N ASN A 208 26.28 19.49 -1.37
CA ASN A 208 26.43 20.64 -2.25
C ASN A 208 25.27 21.64 -2.05
N ASP A 209 25.54 22.94 -2.06
CA ASP A 209 24.53 23.97 -1.81
C ASP A 209 23.43 24.01 -2.87
N ALA A 210 23.78 23.81 -4.15
CA ALA A 210 22.80 23.68 -5.22
C ALA A 210 21.89 22.46 -5.03
N ASP A 211 22.46 21.34 -4.55
CA ASP A 211 21.72 20.11 -4.30
C ASP A 211 20.81 20.24 -3.07
N LYS A 212 21.26 20.96 -2.02
CA LYS A 212 20.44 21.32 -0.86
C LYS A 212 19.23 22.17 -1.26
N GLN A 213 19.43 23.20 -2.08
CA GLN A 213 18.34 24.03 -2.59
C GLN A 213 17.34 23.21 -3.42
N ARG A 214 17.85 22.32 -4.29
CA ARG A 214 16.99 21.44 -5.08
C ARG A 214 16.21 20.46 -4.21
N ALA A 215 16.84 19.88 -3.19
CA ALA A 215 16.18 18.99 -2.22
C ALA A 215 15.04 19.72 -1.48
N GLN A 216 15.30 20.94 -0.99
CA GLN A 216 14.29 21.77 -0.33
C GLN A 216 13.09 22.05 -1.25
N ALA A 217 13.33 22.40 -2.51
CA ALA A 217 12.26 22.61 -3.48
C ALA A 217 11.39 21.35 -3.67
N LEU A 218 12.01 20.17 -3.76
CA LEU A 218 11.27 18.89 -3.87
C LEU A 218 10.42 18.60 -2.63
N PHE A 219 10.96 18.81 -1.43
CA PHE A 219 10.17 18.65 -0.20
C PHE A 219 9.03 19.65 -0.10
N GLU A 220 9.23 20.88 -0.57
CA GLU A 220 8.17 21.90 -0.60
C GLU A 220 7.06 21.55 -1.59
N GLU A 221 7.40 21.05 -2.77
CA GLU A 221 6.43 20.53 -3.75
C GLU A 221 5.55 19.44 -3.13
N ILE A 222 6.16 18.45 -2.44
CA ILE A 222 5.41 17.39 -1.74
C ILE A 222 4.40 18.00 -0.75
N LEU A 223 4.85 18.91 0.13
CA LEU A 223 3.98 19.51 1.14
C LEU A 223 2.91 20.43 0.55
N ARG A 224 3.19 21.07 -0.59
CA ARG A 224 2.25 21.92 -1.34
C ARG A 224 1.15 21.06 -1.96
N ASP A 225 1.51 20.00 -2.67
CA ASP A 225 0.57 19.06 -3.29
C ASP A 225 -0.29 18.38 -2.24
N ALA A 226 0.31 18.04 -1.09
CA ALA A 226 -0.38 17.45 0.04
C ALA A 226 -1.57 18.28 0.55
N LYS A 227 -1.56 19.61 0.39
CA LYS A 227 -2.70 20.46 0.80
C LYS A 227 -3.97 20.10 0.04
N HIS A 228 -3.84 19.68 -1.22
CA HIS A 228 -4.95 19.37 -2.12
C HIS A 228 -5.31 17.88 -2.16
N TRP A 229 -4.52 17.02 -1.50
CA TRP A 229 -4.79 15.58 -1.46
C TRP A 229 -6.04 15.23 -0.64
N THR A 230 -6.75 14.21 -1.09
CA THR A 230 -7.82 13.55 -0.33
C THR A 230 -7.26 12.92 0.95
N ARG A 231 -8.13 12.64 1.92
CA ARG A 231 -7.73 11.95 3.16
C ARG A 231 -7.02 10.62 2.90
N TYR A 232 -7.53 9.83 1.93
CA TYR A 232 -6.93 8.55 1.55
C TYR A 232 -5.52 8.72 0.99
N ALA A 233 -5.30 9.70 0.09
CA ALA A 233 -3.98 9.97 -0.47
C ALA A 233 -2.98 10.45 0.59
N LYS A 234 -3.44 11.24 1.58
CA LYS A 234 -2.63 11.64 2.74
C LYS A 234 -2.26 10.46 3.64
N ASP A 235 -3.20 9.55 3.88
CA ASP A 235 -2.96 8.37 4.70
C ASP A 235 -1.97 7.41 4.01
N HIS A 236 -2.10 7.20 2.69
CA HIS A 236 -1.17 6.40 1.90
C HIS A 236 0.25 6.99 1.85
N ASN A 237 0.37 8.32 1.74
CA ASN A 237 1.66 9.02 1.66
C ASN A 237 2.16 9.56 3.01
N ARG A 238 1.59 9.09 4.13
CA ARG A 238 1.87 9.67 5.46
C ARG A 238 3.35 9.63 5.82
N GLU A 239 4.03 8.52 5.54
CA GLU A 239 5.46 8.36 5.78
C GLU A 239 6.27 9.44 5.05
N TRP A 240 5.99 9.65 3.76
CA TRP A 240 6.70 10.62 2.92
C TRP A 240 6.45 12.06 3.36
N LEU A 241 5.23 12.37 3.82
CA LEU A 241 4.92 13.70 4.39
C LEU A 241 5.71 13.98 5.66
N GLN A 242 5.84 12.98 6.55
CA GLN A 242 6.62 13.11 7.78
C GLN A 242 8.10 13.34 7.48
N ARG A 243 8.68 12.57 6.55
CA ARG A 243 10.08 12.70 6.12
C ARG A 243 10.35 14.04 5.46
N ALA A 244 9.48 14.48 4.55
CA ALA A 244 9.61 15.78 3.89
C ALA A 244 9.50 16.96 4.88
N ALA A 245 8.57 16.88 5.84
CA ALA A 245 8.44 17.89 6.89
C ALA A 245 9.66 17.93 7.83
N ALA A 246 10.19 16.75 8.21
CA ALA A 246 11.39 16.64 9.03
C ALA A 246 12.60 17.25 8.33
N ALA A 247 12.80 16.94 7.04
CA ALA A 247 13.91 17.47 6.24
C ALA A 247 13.86 19.01 6.14
N GLN A 248 12.69 19.61 5.96
CA GLN A 248 12.53 21.07 5.95
C GLN A 248 12.81 21.73 7.31
N SER A 249 12.45 21.05 8.41
CA SER A 249 12.72 21.58 9.75
C SER A 249 14.21 21.59 10.09
N SER A 250 14.97 20.61 9.58
CA SER A 250 16.41 20.51 9.81
C SER A 250 17.25 21.52 9.01
N SER A 251 16.66 22.18 8.01
CA SER A 251 17.35 23.15 7.17
C SER A 251 17.07 24.61 7.53
N ARG A 252 16.24 24.86 8.55
CA ARG A 252 15.99 26.18 9.14
C ARG A 252 16.91 26.40 10.33
#